data_AF-A0A2M8W6L8-F1
#
_entry.id   AF-A0A2M8W6L8-F1
#
_cell.length_a   1.000
_cell.length_b   1.000
_cell.length_c   1.000
_cell.angle_alpha   90.00
_cell.angle_beta   90.00
_cell.angle_gamma   90.00
#
_symmetry.space_group_name_H-M   'P 1'
#
loop_
_entity.id
_entity.type
_entity.pdbx_description
1 polymer ?
#
loop_
_entity_poly.entity_id
_entity_poly.type
_entity_poly.pdbx_seq_one_letter_code
_entity_poly.pdbx_strand_id
1 'polypeptide(L)' 'MSLDDEIAPITREDAGALIGVLANLEGHSRLGDVTPHAVEHLQRRLARDLGADASTPLEDMLATLITRLRRALGEPT' A
#
# COMPACT_ATOMS: atom_id res chain seq x y z
N MET A 1 -22.76 4.35 -20.98
CA MET A 1 -21.30 4.41 -21.22
C MET A 1 -20.69 3.48 -20.20
N SER A 2 -20.41 2.23 -20.57
CA SER A 2 -19.75 1.28 -19.65
C SER A 2 -18.31 1.74 -19.54
N LEU A 3 -17.91 2.26 -18.38
CA LEU A 3 -16.51 2.30 -18.00
C LEU A 3 -16.16 0.86 -17.66
N ASP A 4 -15.93 0.06 -18.70
CA ASP A 4 -15.08 -1.10 -18.55
C ASP A 4 -13.71 -0.50 -18.23
N ASP A 5 -13.45 -0.25 -16.94
CA ASP A 5 -12.12 0.01 -16.43
C ASP A 5 -11.29 -1.17 -16.91
N GLU A 6 -10.55 -0.95 -18.00
CA GLU A 6 -9.60 -1.91 -18.51
C GLU A 6 -8.55 -2.05 -17.41
N ILE A 7 -8.73 -3.07 -16.56
CA ILE A 7 -7.77 -3.45 -15.53
C ILE A 7 -6.53 -3.91 -16.29
N ALA A 8 -5.68 -2.95 -16.65
CA ALA A 8 -4.39 -3.24 -17.23
C ALA A 8 -3.60 -4.06 -16.20
N PRO A 9 -3.10 -5.25 -16.57
CA PRO A 9 -2.30 -6.04 -15.66
C PRO A 9 -1.04 -5.24 -15.28
N ILE A 10 -0.82 -5.06 -13.98
CA ILE A 10 0.41 -4.46 -13.46
C ILE A 10 1.59 -5.28 -13.97
N THR A 11 2.57 -4.61 -14.60
CA THR A 11 3.80 -5.28 -15.01
C THR A 11 4.68 -5.56 -13.79
N ARG A 12 5.67 -6.45 -13.94
CA ARG A 12 6.65 -6.70 -12.88
C ARG A 12 7.44 -5.44 -12.51
N GLU A 13 7.71 -4.58 -13.49
CA GLU A 13 8.40 -3.30 -13.28
C GLU A 13 7.54 -2.34 -12.45
N ASP A 14 6.26 -2.18 -12.81
CA ASP A 14 5.31 -1.34 -12.07
C ASP A 14 5.14 -1.83 -10.62
N ALA A 15 5.03 -3.15 -10.43
CA ALA A 15 4.91 -3.74 -9.11
C ALA A 15 6.16 -3.49 -8.26
N GLY A 16 7.35 -3.60 -8.86
CA GLY A 16 8.61 -3.30 -8.19
C GLY A 16 8.72 -1.82 -7.78
N ALA A 17 8.34 -0.91 -8.67
CA ALA A 17 8.29 0.52 -8.38
C ALA A 17 7.29 0.82 -7.25
N LEU A 18 6.11 0.20 -7.29
CA LEU A 18 5.09 0.36 -6.25
C LEU A 18 5.56 -0.17 -4.89
N ILE A 19 6.23 -1.33 -4.86
CA ILE A 19 6.86 -1.85 -3.63
C ILE A 19 7.85 -0.84 -3.06
N GLY A 20 8.68 -0.22 -3.91
CA GLY A 20 9.62 0.82 -3.49
C GLY A 20 8.94 2.05 -2.89
N VAL A 21 7.86 2.54 -3.51
CA VAL A 21 7.08 3.68 -3.00
C VAL A 21 6.46 3.34 -1.64
N LEU A 22 5.84 2.16 -1.50
CA LEU A 22 5.22 1.74 -0.25
C LEU A 22 6.24 1.57 0.87
N ALA A 23 7.41 0.99 0.56
CA ALA A 23 8.49 0.81 1.54
C ALA A 23 9.07 2.16 2.02
N ASN A 24 9.23 3.13 1.12
CA ASN A 24 9.65 4.48 1.50
C ASN A 24 8.62 5.16 2.40
N LEU A 25 7.33 5.05 2.06
CA LEU A 25 6.26 5.61 2.89
C LEU A 25 6.20 4.95 4.27
N GLU A 26 6.33 3.63 4.36
CA GLU A 26 6.43 2.88 5.62
C GLU A 26 7.61 3.40 6.47
N GLY A 27 8.78 3.58 5.84
CA GLY A 27 9.99 4.10 6.49
C GLY A 27 9.78 5.52 7.03
N HIS A 28 9.30 6.45 6.22
CA HIS A 28 9.04 7.83 6.64
C HIS A 28 7.94 7.92 7.71
N SER A 29 6.92 7.06 7.64
CA SER A 29 5.88 6.98 8.68
C SER A 29 6.47 6.56 10.01
N ARG A 30 7.35 5.54 10.04
CA ARG A 30 8.02 5.07 11.26
C ARG A 30 9.00 6.10 11.84
N LEU A 31 9.69 6.86 10.99
CA LEU A 31 10.60 7.90 11.44
C LEU A 31 9.87 9.16 11.95
N GLY A 32 8.57 9.28 11.72
CA GLY A 32 7.79 10.46 12.09
C GLY A 32 7.96 11.63 11.11
N ASP A 33 8.48 11.38 9.91
CA ASP A 33 8.66 12.39 8.86
C ASP A 33 7.34 12.77 8.17
N VAL A 34 6.32 11.93 8.33
CA VAL A 34 4.97 12.15 7.80
C VAL A 34 4.12 12.85 8.86
N THR A 35 3.41 13.91 8.45
CA THR A 35 2.56 14.65 9.40
C THR A 35 1.46 13.75 9.98
N PRO A 36 1.06 13.92 11.26
CA PRO A 36 0.03 13.09 11.88
C PRO A 36 -1.30 13.08 11.12
N HIS A 37 -1.68 14.22 10.54
CA HIS A 37 -2.90 14.33 9.73
C HIS A 37 -2.82 13.49 8.44
N ALA A 38 -1.65 13.46 7.79
CA ALA A 38 -1.45 12.64 6.61
C ALA A 38 -1.45 11.14 6.95
N VAL A 39 -0.84 10.76 8.08
CA VAL A 39 -0.89 9.38 8.59
C VAL A 39 -2.34 8.95 8.84
N GLU A 40 -3.12 9.73 9.59
CA GLU A 40 -4.54 9.42 9.83
C GLU A 40 -5.36 9.33 8.54
N HIS A 41 -5.12 10.25 7.60
CA HIS A 41 -5.84 10.26 6.33
C HIS A 41 -5.56 8.97 5.54
N LEU A 42 -4.29 8.59 5.42
CA LEU A 42 -3.87 7.37 4.73
C LEU A 42 -4.37 6.12 5.45
N GLN A 43 -4.30 6.07 6.78
CA GLN A 43 -4.79 4.96 7.58
C GLN A 43 -6.29 4.74 7.36
N ARG A 44 -7.11 5.80 7.44
CA ARG A 44 -8.55 5.70 7.18
C ARG A 44 -8.87 5.25 5.75
N ARG A 45 -8.09 5.73 4.77
CA ARG A 45 -8.28 5.36 3.37
C ARG A 45 -7.94 3.88 3.13
N LEU A 46 -6.76 3.45 3.57
CA LEU A 46 -6.31 2.07 3.40
C LEU A 46 -7.14 1.08 4.21
N ALA A 47 -7.59 1.44 5.42
CA ALA A 47 -8.50 0.59 6.19
C ALA A 47 -9.78 0.30 5.40
N ARG A 48 -10.35 1.31 4.73
CA ARG A 48 -11.51 1.13 3.86
C ARG A 48 -11.19 0.27 2.64
N ASP A 49 -10.10 0.56 1.94
CA ASP A 49 -9.75 -0.13 0.69
C ASP A 49 -9.32 -1.59 0.91
N LEU A 50 -8.75 -1.90 2.09
CA LEU A 50 -8.30 -3.24 2.46
C LEU A 50 -9.31 -4.03 3.30
N GLY A 51 -10.39 -3.38 3.76
CA GLY A 51 -11.32 -3.96 4.73
C GLY A 51 -10.68 -4.24 6.10
N ALA A 52 -9.66 -3.45 6.49
CA ALA A 52 -9.00 -3.54 7.78
C ALA A 52 -9.71 -2.69 8.85
N ASP A 53 -9.45 -2.97 10.12
CA ASP A 53 -9.98 -2.17 11.22
C ASP A 53 -9.36 -0.75 11.20
N ALA A 54 -10.15 0.27 11.55
CA ALA A 54 -9.67 1.65 11.58
C ALA A 54 -8.53 1.88 12.58
N SER A 55 -8.40 1.04 13.60
CA SER A 55 -7.29 1.04 14.57
C SER A 55 -6.02 0.36 14.07
N THR A 56 -6.05 -0.29 12.90
CA THR A 56 -4.87 -0.93 12.31
C THR A 56 -3.81 0.14 12.01
N PRO A 57 -2.57 -0.01 12.50
CA PRO A 57 -1.49 0.93 12.19
C PRO A 57 -1.23 1.04 10.68
N LEU A 58 -0.86 2.23 10.23
CA LEU A 58 -0.57 2.48 8.82
C LEU A 58 0.54 1.58 8.30
N GLU A 59 1.62 1.44 9.07
CA GLU A 59 2.77 0.60 8.76
C GLU A 59 2.41 -0.87 8.52
N ASP A 60 1.47 -1.42 9.28
CA ASP A 60 1.04 -2.82 9.15
C ASP A 60 0.25 -3.04 7.85
N MET A 61 -0.58 -2.06 7.47
CA MET A 61 -1.30 -2.08 6.19
C MET A 61 -0.35 -1.94 5.00
N LEU A 62 0.65 -1.06 5.09
CA LEU A 62 1.67 -0.91 4.06
C LEU A 62 2.52 -2.17 3.91
N ALA A 63 2.97 -2.77 5.02
CA ALA A 63 3.70 -4.05 5.02
C ALA A 63 2.86 -5.19 4.41
N THR A 64 1.56 -5.24 4.72
CA THR A 64 0.63 -6.21 4.14
C THR A 64 0.53 -6.03 2.61
N LEU A 65 0.44 -4.80 2.12
CA LEU A 65 0.40 -4.50 0.70
C LEU A 65 1.70 -4.92 -0.01
N ILE A 66 2.85 -4.58 0.54
CA ILE A 66 4.17 -4.98 0.01
C ILE A 66 4.25 -6.52 -0.07
N THR A 67 3.84 -7.22 0.98
CA THR A 67 3.86 -8.69 1.04
C THR A 67 2.95 -9.30 -0.03
N ARG A 68 1.75 -8.75 -0.23
CA ARG A 68 0.80 -9.19 -1.26
C ARG A 68 1.36 -8.97 -2.67
N LEU A 69 1.99 -7.82 -2.93
CA LEU A 69 2.63 -7.52 -4.21
C LEU A 69 3.78 -8.48 -4.49
N ARG A 70 4.69 -8.69 -3.53
CA ARG A 70 5.79 -9.66 -3.67
C ARG A 70 5.29 -11.06 -3.97
N ARG A 71 4.26 -11.52 -3.25
CA ARG A 71 3.63 -12.82 -3.51
C ARG A 71 3.02 -12.91 -4.91
N ALA A 72 2.36 -11.85 -5.39
CA ALA A 72 1.82 -11.80 -6.75
C ALA A 72 2.93 -11.87 -7.82
N LEU A 73 4.14 -11.40 -7.50
CA LEU A 73 5.33 -11.51 -8.34
C LEU A 73 6.08 -12.85 -8.21
N GLY A 74 5.65 -13.75 -7.31
CA GLY A 74 6.33 -15.02 -7.03
C GLY A 74 7.61 -14.88 -6.22
N GLU A 75 7.80 -13.75 -5.53
CA GLU A 75 8.95 -13.52 -4.65
C GLU A 75 8.73 -14.17 -3.27
N PRO A 76 9.80 -14.68 -2.63
CA PRO A 76 9.71 -15.18 -1.27
C PRO A 76 9.40 -14.02 -0.29
N THR A 77 8.41 -14.25 0.57
CA THR A 77 7.93 -13.30 1.61
C THR A 77 8.51 -13.62 2.98
#